data_AF-A0A351Y804-F1
#
_entry.id   AF-A0A351Y804-F1
#
_cell.length_a   1.000
_cell.length_b   1.000
_cell.length_c   1.000
_cell.angle_alpha   90.00
_cell.angle_beta   90.00
_cell.angle_gamma   90.00
#
_symmetry.space_group_name_H-M   'P 1'
#
loop_
_entity.id
_entity.type
_entity.pdbx_description
1 polymer ?
#
loop_
_entity_poly.entity_id
_entity_poly.type
_entity_poly.pdbx_seq_one_letter_code
_entity_poly.pdbx_strand_id
1 'polypeptide(L)' 'MMKNSEKNSITKLKGGSNMFDPFFIRKDFPMLRNNIEMQGKKLVWLDNASTTFKPDCVLDAVKEYDTSMTANSHRGDYDL' A
#
# COMPACT_ATOMS: atom_id res chain seq x y z
N MET A 1 -22.47 -9.63 -27.22
CA MET A 1 -22.30 -10.82 -26.34
C MET A 1 -20.80 -11.04 -26.23
N MET A 2 -20.10 -10.98 -25.10
CA MET A 2 -20.39 -11.43 -23.73
C MET A 2 -19.86 -10.42 -22.68
N LYS A 3 -20.36 -10.54 -21.45
CA LYS A 3 -20.30 -9.58 -20.35
C LYS A 3 -18.95 -9.57 -19.61
N ASN A 4 -18.63 -8.40 -19.05
CA ASN A 4 -17.90 -8.20 -17.80
C ASN A 4 -18.34 -9.23 -16.73
N SER A 5 -17.38 -9.92 -16.11
CA SER A 5 -17.40 -10.52 -14.76
C SER A 5 -16.35 -11.64 -14.74
N GLU A 6 -15.67 -11.87 -13.60
CA GLU A 6 -14.91 -13.11 -13.29
C GLU A 6 -13.54 -13.36 -13.93
N LYS A 7 -12.58 -12.43 -13.82
CA LYS A 7 -11.14 -12.80 -13.88
C LYS A 7 -10.29 -12.33 -12.70
N ASN A 8 -10.92 -11.98 -11.57
CA ASN A 8 -10.25 -12.07 -10.27
C ASN A 8 -10.44 -13.49 -9.72
N SER A 9 -9.86 -14.46 -10.42
CA SER A 9 -9.72 -15.82 -9.91
C SER A 9 -8.61 -15.78 -8.87
N ILE A 10 -8.98 -15.53 -7.62
CA ILE A 10 -8.26 -16.04 -6.47
C ILE A 10 -7.97 -17.51 -6.74
N THR A 11 -6.74 -17.82 -7.17
CA THR A 11 -6.27 -19.19 -7.34
C THR A 11 -6.27 -19.83 -5.97
N LYS A 12 -7.38 -20.49 -5.67
CA LYS A 12 -7.62 -21.27 -4.47
C LYS A 12 -6.70 -22.49 -4.52
N LEU A 13 -5.46 -22.34 -4.05
CA LEU A 13 -4.53 -23.44 -3.88
C LEU A 13 -4.99 -24.28 -2.68
N LYS A 14 -5.29 -25.55 -2.92
CA LYS A 14 -5.51 -26.56 -1.89
C LYS A 14 -4.17 -26.85 -1.21
N GLY A 15 -4.01 -26.43 0.04
CA GLY A 15 -2.83 -26.65 0.87
C GLY A 15 -2.54 -25.41 1.72
N GLY A 16 -2.56 -25.55 3.05
CA GLY A 16 -2.58 -24.47 4.04
C GLY A 16 -1.30 -23.64 4.16
N SER A 17 -0.85 -23.01 3.08
CA SER A 17 0.16 -21.96 3.10
C SER A 17 -0.33 -20.79 2.26
N ASN A 18 -0.57 -19.64 2.89
CA ASN A 18 -0.78 -18.38 2.18
C ASN A 18 0.47 -18.11 1.33
N MET A 19 0.34 -18.30 0.01
CA MET A 19 1.46 -18.11 -0.91
C MET A 19 1.76 -16.61 -1.02
N PHE A 20 3.03 -16.26 -0.83
CA PHE A 20 3.51 -14.89 -0.97
C PHE A 20 3.50 -14.47 -2.45
N ASP A 21 2.71 -13.46 -2.81
CA ASP A 21 2.68 -12.86 -4.15
C ASP A 21 3.23 -11.42 -4.10
N PRO A 22 4.48 -11.19 -4.54
CA PRO A 22 5.08 -9.86 -4.54
C PRO A 22 4.40 -8.89 -5.52
N PHE A 23 3.78 -9.37 -6.60
CA PHE A 23 3.08 -8.50 -7.55
C PHE A 23 1.75 -8.01 -7.00
N PHE A 24 1.08 -8.82 -6.18
CA PHE A 24 -0.08 -8.39 -5.42
C PHE A 24 0.32 -7.30 -4.41
N ILE A 25 1.33 -7.56 -3.58
CA ILE A 25 1.80 -6.61 -2.56
C ILE A 25 2.28 -5.28 -3.15
N ARG A 26 2.94 -5.29 -4.33
CA ARG A 26 3.36 -4.06 -5.02
C ARG A 26 2.21 -3.10 -5.31
N LYS A 27 0.96 -3.59 -5.39
CA LYS A 27 -0.21 -2.73 -5.57
C LYS A 27 -0.50 -1.87 -4.36
N ASP A 28 0.01 -2.19 -3.18
CA ASP A 28 -0.24 -1.39 -1.97
C ASP A 28 0.65 -0.14 -1.90
N PHE A 29 1.68 -0.04 -2.73
CA PHE A 29 2.67 1.05 -2.72
C PHE A 29 2.42 2.03 -3.88
N PRO A 30 1.89 3.25 -3.65
CA PRO A 30 1.58 4.21 -4.72
C PRO A 30 2.72 4.46 -5.69
N MET A 31 3.94 4.63 -5.17
CA MET A 31 5.16 4.89 -5.96
C MET A 31 5.55 3.74 -6.91
N LEU A 32 4.98 2.55 -6.74
CA LEU A 32 5.24 1.38 -7.58
C LEU A 32 4.06 1.00 -8.48
N ARG A 33 2.92 1.71 -8.37
CA ARG A 33 1.71 1.48 -9.18
C ARG A 33 1.94 1.89 -10.65
N ASN A 34 1.11 1.36 -11.53
CA ASN A 34 0.88 1.88 -12.89
C ASN A 34 2.12 2.17 -13.77
N ASN A 35 3.22 1.44 -13.57
CA ASN A 35 4.48 1.64 -14.30
C ASN A 35 5.05 3.07 -14.19
N ILE A 36 5.11 3.63 -12.98
CA ILE A 36 5.81 4.89 -12.70
C ILE A 36 7.20 4.88 -13.38
N GLU A 37 7.53 5.98 -14.04
CA GLU A 37 8.80 6.19 -14.73
C GLU A 37 9.65 7.25 -14.04
N MET A 38 10.96 7.05 -14.07
CA MET A 38 11.97 8.02 -13.67
C MET A 38 12.98 8.12 -14.80
N GLN A 39 13.29 9.34 -15.26
CA GLN A 39 14.18 9.57 -16.41
C GLN A 39 13.74 8.82 -17.69
N GLY A 40 12.42 8.70 -17.91
CA GLY A 40 11.85 8.00 -19.08
C GLY A 40 12.08 6.49 -19.09
N LYS A 41 12.33 5.89 -17.92
CA LYS A 41 12.49 4.44 -17.72
C LYS A 41 11.64 3.98 -16.55
N LYS A 42 11.17 2.73 -16.60
CA LYS A 42 10.43 2.11 -15.50
C LYS A 42 11.22 2.18 -14.19
N LEU A 43 10.56 2.63 -13.13
CA LEU A 43 11.18 2.77 -11.81
C LEU A 43 11.59 1.41 -11.23
N VAL A 44 12.88 1.31 -10.87
CA VAL A 44 13.46 0.21 -10.10
C VAL A 44 14.17 0.83 -8.89
N TRP A 45 13.57 0.69 -7.71
CA TRP A 45 14.08 1.26 -6.46
C TRP A 45 14.91 0.24 -5.69
N LEU A 46 16.23 0.38 -5.69
CA LEU A 46 17.17 -0.51 -5.00
C LEU A 46 17.88 0.16 -3.81
N ASP A 47 17.40 1.32 -3.37
CA ASP A 47 17.96 2.06 -2.22
C ASP A 47 17.06 1.96 -0.96
N ASN A 48 16.53 0.75 -0.72
CA ASN A 48 15.64 0.50 0.42
C ASN A 48 16.36 0.61 1.78
N ALA A 49 17.68 0.47 1.81
CA ALA A 49 18.49 0.60 3.02
C ALA A 49 18.56 2.06 3.51
N SER A 50 18.50 3.02 2.59
CA SER A 50 18.43 4.44 2.91
C SER A 50 16.99 4.85 3.25
N THR A 51 16.02 4.50 2.40
CA THR A 51 14.60 4.77 2.66
C THR A 51 13.65 3.88 1.86
N THR A 52 12.45 3.69 2.39
CA THR A 52 11.41 2.81 1.82
C THR A 52 10.17 3.59 1.42
N PHE A 53 9.55 3.17 0.32
CA PHE A 53 8.19 3.61 -0.03
C PHE A 53 7.18 3.11 1.00
N LYS A 54 6.09 3.87 1.17
CA LYS A 54 5.05 3.57 2.15
C LYS A 54 3.83 2.97 1.44
N PRO A 55 3.21 1.91 2.00
CA PRO A 55 1.94 1.41 1.49
C PRO A 55 0.79 2.36 1.88
N ASP A 56 -0.35 2.25 1.21
CA ASP A 56 -1.54 3.09 1.47
C ASP A 56 -1.94 3.10 2.94
N CYS A 57 -1.95 1.95 3.61
CA CYS A 57 -2.40 1.87 5.00
C CYS A 57 -1.59 2.75 5.97
N VAL A 58 -0.30 2.98 5.68
CA VAL A 58 0.55 3.90 6.45
C VAL A 58 0.18 5.35 6.14
N LEU A 59 -0.06 5.66 4.87
CA LEU A 59 -0.47 7.00 4.45
C LEU A 59 -1.83 7.38 5.03
N ASP A 60 -2.78 6.44 5.01
CA ASP A 60 -4.12 6.62 5.54
C ASP A 60 -4.10 6.85 7.05
N ALA A 61 -3.32 6.06 7.80
CA ALA A 61 -3.19 6.22 9.25
C ALA A 61 -2.56 7.58 9.63
N VAL A 62 -1.52 8.02 8.92
CA VAL A 62 -0.91 9.34 9.14
C VAL A 62 -1.92 10.45 8.83
N LYS A 63 -2.62 10.34 7.69
CA LYS A 63 -3.63 11.31 7.29
C LYS A 63 -4.77 11.39 8.29
N GLU A 64 -5.28 10.26 8.76
CA GLU A 64 -6.35 10.19 9.76
C GLU A 64 -5.91 10.89 11.05
N TYR A 65 -4.70 10.58 11.55
CA TYR A 65 -4.13 11.24 12.70
C TYR A 65 -4.06 12.75 12.51
N ASP A 66 -3.42 13.21 11.44
CA ASP A 66 -3.19 14.63 11.19
C ASP A 66 -4.51 15.43 11.03
N THR A 67 -5.53 14.80 10.44
CA THR A 67 -6.80 15.48 10.12
C THR A 67 -7.85 15.41 11.22
N SER A 68 -7.79 14.43 12.12
CA SER A 68 -8.88 14.19 13.08
C SER A 68 -8.44 13.90 14.52
N MET A 69 -7.16 13.61 14.76
CA MET A 69 -6.68 13.17 16.08
C MET A 69 -5.39 13.86 16.55
N THR A 70 -4.98 14.94 15.88
CA THR A 70 -3.74 15.67 16.22
C THR A 70 -3.81 16.24 17.63
N ALA A 71 -3.05 15.66 18.55
CA ALA A 71 -2.91 16.14 19.92
C ALA A 71 -1.51 15.82 20.47
N ASN A 72 -1.04 16.62 21.44
CA ASN A 72 0.19 16.32 22.14
C ASN A 72 0.03 15.06 23.00
N SER A 73 0.94 14.10 22.86
CA SER A 73 0.97 12.92 23.72
C SER A 73 1.18 13.30 25.19
N HIS A 74 0.49 12.63 26.10
CA HIS A 74 0.61 12.77 27.57
C HIS A 74 0.31 14.16 28.17
N ARG A 75 -0.33 15.08 27.42
CA ARG A 75 -0.78 16.38 27.96
C ARG A 75 -2.27 16.66 27.66
N GLY A 76 -3.12 15.65 27.82
CA GLY A 76 -4.54 15.75 27.49
C GLY A 76 -5.41 15.93 28.73
N ASP A 77 -5.76 17.16 29.04
CA ASP A 77 -6.99 17.50 29.76
C ASP A 77 -7.91 18.22 28.74
N TYR A 78 -8.19 17.52 27.64
CA TYR A 78 -8.99 18.01 26.53
C TYR A 78 -10.20 17.07 26.37
N ASP A 79 -11.41 17.63 26.45
CA ASP A 79 -12.64 16.99 25.96
C ASP A 79 -12.60 17.04 24.42
N LEU A 80 -12.02 16.02 23.80
CA LEU A 80 -12.16 15.74 22.35
C LEU A 80 -13.33 14.80 22.11
#